data_AF-A0A8J4GP93-F1
#
_entry.id   AF-A0A8J4GP93-F1
#
_cell.length_a   1.000
_cell.length_b   1.000
_cell.length_c   1.000
_cell.angle_alpha   90.00
_cell.angle_beta   90.00
_cell.angle_gamma   90.00
#
_symmetry.space_group_name_H-M   'P 1'
#
loop_
_entity.id
_entity.type
_entity.pdbx_description
1 polymer ?
#
loop_
_entity_poly.entity_id
_entity_poly.type
_entity_poly.pdbx_seq_one_letter_code
_entity_poly.pdbx_strand_id
1 'polypeptide(L)'
;MAQAIETLLSGWETSCSRAFREEQRGWRTEDLAWRTLRRKHEDFKLAQTELFRQWRAYNVEQQVLNNCRALWDRHVQKNRRDVDEAVEMLKCLAQLGALTAGFAVSAFYDFQYTASSDNPVLPFFGLATALTVGFELNSCVLCTLLLSSVVRIGKSYITEEEEAEYLWRLRCWTACHRETEVRPSIATAPPPPPAPRRDFQRHWDSRCESLWRTALALFLSGIPTFFAVMGLAGYLKFLSSPSTVIITAVLMSVAFVYTVVLSADWAKALLVGRSASSAPLDWQVGGWWRSSEPAVSIPTAAPSPFGFHYPPDKDSMWPPSADPQWPYGRTIEQLPYPAIIGLQPWPGSGPTLARRMSATADAGQDLTAGATSPRQGAVTMSRPEAATAAANESRQGALEPGHGHGDAGGSSGAGDPYYAPIPRQDNSD
;
A
#
# COMPACT_ATOMS: atom_id res chain seq x y z
N MET A 1 48.87 -81.18 54.81
CA MET A 1 48.76 -80.79 53.39
C MET A 1 47.32 -80.50 52.96
N ALA A 2 46.34 -81.36 53.24
CA ALA A 2 44.93 -81.12 52.87
C ALA A 2 44.38 -79.76 53.35
N GLN A 3 44.58 -79.40 54.62
CA GLN A 3 44.16 -78.11 55.18
C GLN A 3 44.79 -76.89 54.48
N ALA A 4 46.03 -77.02 53.97
CA ALA A 4 46.69 -75.93 53.25
C ALA A 4 46.13 -75.76 51.83
N ILE A 5 45.61 -76.84 51.23
CA ILE A 5 44.96 -76.81 49.92
C ILE A 5 43.56 -76.20 50.04
N GLU A 6 42.81 -76.54 51.09
CA GLU A 6 41.49 -75.96 51.38
C GLU A 6 41.56 -74.45 51.67
N THR A 7 42.60 -73.97 52.37
CA THR A 7 42.80 -72.53 52.61
C THR A 7 43.20 -71.77 51.35
N LEU A 8 44.02 -72.38 50.48
CA LEU A 8 44.36 -71.79 49.18
C LEU A 8 43.16 -71.73 48.23
N LEU A 9 42.34 -72.79 48.18
CA LEU A 9 41.11 -72.83 47.38
C LEU A 9 40.08 -71.80 47.86
N SER A 10 39.83 -71.73 49.16
CA SER A 10 38.92 -70.71 49.73
C SER A 10 39.46 -69.28 49.56
N GLY A 11 40.77 -69.09 49.66
CA GLY A 11 41.43 -67.81 49.33
C GLY A 11 41.26 -67.43 47.86
N TRP A 12 41.38 -68.39 46.95
CA TRP A 12 41.15 -68.20 45.52
C TRP A 12 39.67 -67.89 45.22
N GLU A 13 38.74 -68.66 45.77
CA GLU A 13 37.29 -68.45 45.61
C GLU A 13 36.86 -67.07 46.15
N THR A 14 37.42 -66.64 47.29
CA THR A 14 37.14 -65.30 47.82
C THR A 14 37.73 -64.19 46.95
N SER A 15 38.92 -64.39 46.38
CA SER A 15 39.51 -63.46 45.40
C SER A 15 38.68 -63.35 44.13
N CYS A 16 38.31 -64.48 43.52
CA CYS A 16 37.43 -64.52 42.34
C CYS A 16 36.06 -63.92 42.65
N SER A 17 35.49 -64.19 43.83
CA SER A 17 34.22 -63.59 44.25
C SER A 17 34.33 -62.07 44.42
N ARG A 18 35.45 -61.54 44.91
CA ARG A 18 35.70 -60.09 45.00
C ARG A 18 35.82 -59.47 43.60
N ALA A 19 36.62 -60.05 42.73
CA ALA A 19 36.79 -59.59 41.35
C ALA A 19 35.44 -59.56 40.61
N PHE A 20 34.65 -60.62 40.73
CA PHE A 20 33.31 -60.69 40.14
C PHE A 20 32.35 -59.63 40.71
N ARG A 21 32.40 -59.34 42.03
CA ARG A 21 31.58 -58.27 42.64
C ARG A 21 32.04 -56.87 42.23
N GLU A 22 33.32 -56.68 41.95
CA GLU A 22 33.86 -55.42 41.43
C GLU A 22 33.43 -55.22 39.98
N GLU A 23 33.52 -56.26 39.15
CA GLU A 23 33.01 -56.25 37.78
C GLU A 23 31.50 -55.99 37.75
N GLN A 24 30.71 -56.68 38.58
CA GLN A 24 29.28 -56.39 38.71
C GLN A 24 28.99 -54.95 39.15
N ARG A 25 29.83 -54.37 40.02
CA ARG A 25 29.68 -52.96 40.40
C ARG A 25 29.97 -52.04 39.21
N GLY A 26 31.02 -52.33 38.45
CA GLY A 26 31.36 -51.65 37.20
C GLY A 26 30.21 -51.68 36.19
N TRP A 27 29.65 -52.86 35.92
CA TRP A 27 28.54 -53.03 34.99
C TRP A 27 27.30 -52.24 35.44
N ARG A 28 27.00 -52.21 36.74
CA ARG A 28 25.87 -51.41 37.26
C ARG A 28 26.13 -49.92 37.11
N THR A 29 27.36 -49.45 37.34
CA THR A 29 27.69 -48.03 37.14
C THR A 29 27.60 -47.62 35.68
N GLU A 30 28.06 -48.47 34.77
CA GLU A 30 27.95 -48.23 33.33
C GLU A 30 26.50 -48.27 32.85
N ASP A 31 25.71 -49.23 33.29
CA ASP A 31 24.28 -49.32 32.96
C ASP A 31 23.50 -48.10 33.50
N LEU A 32 23.79 -47.65 34.73
CA LEU A 32 23.24 -46.39 35.26
C LEU A 32 23.65 -45.19 34.40
N ALA A 33 24.93 -45.08 34.03
CA ALA A 33 25.41 -44.02 33.16
C ALA A 33 24.70 -44.05 31.80
N TRP A 34 24.55 -45.24 31.20
CA TRP A 34 23.84 -45.43 29.94
C TRP A 34 22.36 -45.02 30.02
N ARG A 35 21.66 -45.38 31.11
CA ARG A 35 20.27 -44.96 31.33
C ARG A 35 20.15 -43.45 31.50
N THR A 36 21.11 -42.82 32.19
CA THR A 36 21.11 -41.35 32.32
C THR A 36 21.37 -40.67 30.98
N LEU A 37 22.30 -41.18 30.17
CA LEU A 37 22.58 -40.66 28.83
C LEU A 37 21.37 -40.81 27.91
N ARG A 38 20.69 -41.96 27.97
CA ARG A 38 19.47 -42.22 27.20
C ARG A 38 18.34 -41.26 27.57
N ARG A 39 18.12 -41.02 28.88
CA ARG A 39 17.13 -40.02 29.34
C ARG A 39 17.47 -38.63 28.81
N LYS A 40 18.73 -38.19 28.94
CA LYS A 40 19.18 -36.90 28.38
C LYS A 40 18.95 -36.81 26.88
N HIS A 41 19.17 -37.88 26.13
CA HIS A 41 18.92 -37.93 24.69
C HIS A 41 17.43 -37.86 24.34
N GLU A 42 16.58 -38.56 25.10
CA GLU A 42 15.13 -38.50 24.97
C GLU A 42 14.60 -37.09 25.31
N ASP A 43 15.08 -36.50 26.41
CA ASP A 43 14.76 -35.12 26.81
C ASP A 43 15.19 -34.10 25.75
N PHE A 44 16.39 -34.26 25.18
CA PHE A 44 16.89 -33.43 24.10
C PHE A 44 16.01 -33.53 22.84
N LYS A 45 15.60 -34.74 22.45
CA LYS A 45 14.68 -34.95 21.32
C LYS A 45 13.33 -34.30 21.53
N LEU A 46 12.79 -34.37 22.75
CA LEU A 46 11.54 -33.70 23.12
C LEU A 46 11.69 -32.18 23.02
N ALA A 47 12.78 -31.63 23.56
CA ALA A 47 13.08 -30.20 23.47
C ALA A 47 13.23 -29.72 22.01
N GLN A 48 13.93 -30.48 21.18
CA GLN A 48 14.09 -30.16 19.76
C GLN A 48 12.76 -30.21 19.01
N THR A 49 11.92 -31.21 19.29
CA THR A 49 10.58 -31.32 18.69
C THR A 49 9.70 -30.12 19.06
N GLU A 50 9.78 -29.67 20.31
CA GLU A 50 9.02 -28.52 20.78
C GLU A 50 9.50 -27.21 20.15
N LEU A 51 10.82 -27.01 20.03
CA LEU A 51 11.38 -25.87 19.29
C LEU A 51 10.93 -25.85 17.83
N PHE A 52 10.91 -27.00 17.15
CA PHE A 52 10.40 -27.08 15.78
C PHE A 52 8.90 -26.80 15.67
N ARG A 53 8.10 -27.11 16.70
CA ARG A 53 6.68 -26.73 16.73
C ARG A 53 6.53 -25.22 16.87
N GLN A 54 7.26 -24.61 17.79
CA GLN A 54 7.25 -23.16 17.99
C GLN A 54 7.71 -22.41 16.74
N TRP A 55 8.80 -22.85 16.11
CA TRP A 55 9.30 -22.27 14.87
C TRP A 55 8.29 -22.36 13.72
N ARG A 56 7.62 -23.52 13.55
CA ARG A 56 6.56 -23.67 12.55
C ARG A 56 5.37 -22.75 12.84
N ALA A 57 4.94 -22.66 14.09
CA ALA A 57 3.85 -21.77 14.49
C ALA A 57 4.18 -20.31 14.17
N TYR A 58 5.40 -19.87 14.48
CA TYR A 58 5.90 -18.54 14.18
C TYR A 58 5.97 -18.27 12.66
N ASN A 59 6.50 -19.21 11.87
CA ASN A 59 6.58 -19.05 10.41
C ASN A 59 5.21 -18.91 9.75
N VAL A 60 4.22 -19.69 10.20
CA VAL A 60 2.85 -19.57 9.70
C VAL A 60 2.29 -18.19 10.03
N GLU A 61 2.51 -17.69 11.25
CA GLU A 61 2.10 -16.33 11.64
C GLU A 61 2.78 -15.25 10.78
N GLN A 62 4.09 -15.35 10.54
CA GLN A 62 4.82 -14.41 9.68
C GLN A 62 4.32 -14.46 8.23
N GLN A 63 4.04 -15.65 7.69
CA GLN A 63 3.52 -15.78 6.34
C GLN A 63 2.13 -15.14 6.21
N VAL A 64 1.26 -15.31 7.21
CA VAL A 64 -0.03 -14.63 7.26
C VAL A 64 0.16 -13.11 7.27
N LEU A 65 1.05 -12.58 8.12
CA LEU A 65 1.33 -11.14 8.17
C LEU A 65 1.89 -10.60 6.83
N ASN A 66 2.76 -11.36 6.16
CA ASN A 66 3.30 -10.97 4.85
C ASN A 66 2.22 -10.96 3.77
N ASN A 67 1.31 -11.94 3.77
CA ASN A 67 0.16 -11.95 2.87
C ASN A 67 -0.76 -10.75 3.14
N CYS A 68 -0.95 -10.38 4.41
CA CYS A 68 -1.74 -9.22 4.81
C CYS A 68 -1.14 -7.90 4.29
N ARG A 69 0.18 -7.74 4.43
CA ARG A 69 0.92 -6.58 3.88
C ARG A 69 0.83 -6.53 2.36
N ALA A 70 0.98 -7.66 1.67
CA ALA A 70 0.83 -7.70 0.22
C ALA A 70 -0.57 -7.28 -0.27
N LEU A 71 -1.63 -7.62 0.47
CA LEU A 71 -2.98 -7.16 0.18
C LEU A 71 -3.15 -5.66 0.42
N TRP A 72 -2.55 -5.14 1.50
CA TRP A 72 -2.51 -3.72 1.80
C TRP A 72 -1.79 -2.93 0.71
N ASP A 73 -0.60 -3.39 0.28
CA ASP A 73 0.18 -2.76 -0.79
C ASP A 73 -0.61 -2.67 -2.09
N ARG A 74 -1.32 -3.74 -2.47
CA ARG A 74 -2.20 -3.75 -3.64
C ARG A 74 -3.33 -2.73 -3.51
N HIS A 75 -3.91 -2.60 -2.32
CA HIS A 75 -4.96 -1.64 -2.05
C HIS A 75 -4.44 -0.20 -2.14
N VAL A 76 -3.30 0.10 -1.52
CA VAL A 76 -2.63 1.41 -1.59
C VAL A 76 -2.24 1.75 -3.04
N GLN A 77 -1.66 0.80 -3.77
CA GLN A 77 -1.31 0.98 -5.19
C GLN A 77 -2.54 1.22 -6.07
N LYS A 78 -3.68 0.61 -5.75
CA LYS A 78 -4.94 0.90 -6.44
C LYS A 78 -5.38 2.33 -6.15
N ASN A 79 -5.50 2.71 -4.87
CA ASN A 79 -5.90 4.07 -4.48
C ASN A 79 -4.98 5.13 -5.11
N ARG A 80 -3.67 4.87 -5.19
CA ARG A 80 -2.72 5.75 -5.85
C ARG A 80 -3.02 5.92 -7.35
N ARG A 81 -3.26 4.83 -8.07
CA ARG A 81 -3.64 4.88 -9.49
C ARG A 81 -4.95 5.62 -9.70
N ASP A 82 -5.96 5.34 -8.89
CA ASP A 82 -7.26 6.01 -8.98
C ASP A 82 -7.12 7.53 -8.72
N VAL A 83 -6.25 7.94 -7.78
CA VAL A 83 -5.90 9.35 -7.54
C VAL A 83 -5.18 9.95 -8.74
N ASP A 84 -4.16 9.27 -9.28
CA ASP A 84 -3.37 9.76 -10.41
C ASP A 84 -4.26 9.93 -11.68
N GLU A 85 -5.14 8.96 -11.95
CA GLU A 85 -6.13 9.03 -13.04
C GLU A 85 -7.09 10.22 -12.87
N ALA A 86 -7.65 10.41 -11.66
CA ALA A 86 -8.53 11.55 -11.39
C ALA A 86 -7.80 12.89 -11.53
N VAL A 87 -6.53 12.96 -11.10
CA VAL A 87 -5.67 14.13 -11.26
C VAL A 87 -5.42 14.44 -12.73
N GLU A 88 -5.12 13.43 -13.54
CA GLU A 88 -4.91 13.59 -14.99
C GLU A 88 -6.17 14.07 -15.69
N MET A 89 -7.34 13.51 -15.36
CA MET A 89 -8.62 13.97 -15.89
C MET A 89 -8.90 15.44 -15.55
N LEU A 90 -8.69 15.85 -14.30
CA LEU A 90 -8.90 17.24 -13.87
C LEU A 90 -7.94 18.21 -14.55
N LYS A 91 -6.67 17.81 -14.76
CA LYS A 91 -5.68 18.61 -15.48
C LYS A 91 -6.06 18.80 -16.95
N CYS A 92 -6.45 17.72 -17.62
CA CYS A 92 -6.88 17.77 -19.02
C CYS A 92 -8.08 18.70 -19.19
N LEU A 93 -9.09 18.58 -18.32
CA LEU A 93 -10.29 19.41 -18.35
C LEU A 93 -9.96 20.91 -18.12
N ALA A 94 -9.12 21.21 -17.14
CA ALA A 94 -8.70 22.59 -16.86
C ALA A 94 -7.87 23.19 -17.99
N GLN A 95 -6.97 22.42 -18.61
CA GLN A 95 -6.18 22.89 -19.76
C GLN A 95 -7.06 23.17 -20.98
N LEU A 96 -8.02 22.28 -21.26
CA LEU A 96 -8.94 22.45 -22.37
C LEU A 96 -9.85 23.67 -22.16
N GLY A 97 -10.41 23.85 -20.96
CA GLY A 97 -11.22 25.02 -20.61
C GLY A 97 -10.43 26.34 -20.68
N ALA A 98 -9.16 26.34 -20.27
CA ALA A 98 -8.30 27.51 -20.40
C ALA A 98 -8.04 27.88 -21.88
N LEU A 99 -7.82 26.89 -22.75
CA LEU A 99 -7.64 27.11 -24.19
C LEU A 99 -8.92 27.64 -24.85
N THR A 100 -10.08 27.04 -24.57
CA THR A 100 -11.36 27.50 -25.14
C THR A 100 -11.70 28.92 -24.70
N ALA A 101 -11.50 29.25 -23.41
CA ALA A 101 -11.66 30.61 -22.90
C ALA A 101 -10.68 31.59 -23.57
N GLY A 102 -9.40 31.21 -23.71
CA GLY A 102 -8.39 32.02 -24.36
C GLY A 102 -8.72 32.32 -25.82
N PHE A 103 -9.19 31.31 -26.58
CA PHE A 103 -9.63 31.49 -27.96
C PHE A 103 -10.89 32.37 -28.08
N ALA A 104 -11.85 32.24 -27.15
CA ALA A 104 -13.03 33.10 -27.13
C ALA A 104 -12.65 34.57 -26.92
N VAL A 105 -11.72 34.84 -25.98
CA VAL A 105 -11.23 36.19 -25.70
C VAL A 105 -10.40 36.74 -26.85
N SER A 106 -9.50 35.94 -27.45
CA SER A 106 -8.70 36.40 -28.59
C SER A 106 -9.56 36.72 -29.81
N ALA A 107 -10.57 35.89 -30.09
CA ALA A 107 -11.57 36.18 -31.11
C ALA A 107 -12.29 37.52 -30.83
N PHE A 108 -12.71 37.76 -29.59
CA PHE A 108 -13.34 39.03 -29.21
C PHE A 108 -12.45 40.26 -29.47
N TYR A 109 -11.15 40.16 -29.20
CA TYR A 109 -10.21 41.27 -29.43
C TYR A 109 -9.80 41.46 -30.89
N ASP A 110 -9.65 40.39 -31.66
CA ASP A 110 -9.23 40.46 -33.07
C ASP A 110 -10.34 41.07 -33.94
N PHE A 111 -11.59 40.84 -33.57
CA PHE A 111 -12.71 41.51 -34.20
C PHE A 111 -12.99 42.88 -33.55
N GLN A 112 -12.08 43.84 -33.76
CA GLN A 112 -12.36 45.25 -33.48
C GLN A 112 -13.45 45.75 -34.43
N TYR A 113 -14.71 45.58 -34.05
CA TYR A 113 -15.85 45.98 -34.87
C TYR A 113 -15.97 47.50 -34.88
N THR A 114 -15.76 48.12 -36.04
CA THR A 114 -16.15 49.51 -36.32
C THR A 114 -17.65 49.65 -36.62
N ALA A 115 -18.45 48.66 -36.20
CA ALA A 115 -19.88 48.62 -36.47
C ALA A 115 -20.59 49.82 -35.85
N SER A 116 -21.54 50.40 -36.60
CA SER A 116 -22.41 51.46 -36.09
C SER A 116 -23.08 51.03 -34.78
N SER A 117 -23.20 51.96 -33.84
CA SER A 117 -23.76 51.76 -32.48
C SER A 117 -25.13 51.10 -32.46
N ASP A 118 -25.84 51.13 -33.59
CA ASP A 118 -27.24 50.72 -33.69
C ASP A 118 -27.42 49.23 -33.99
N ASN A 119 -26.33 48.46 -34.15
CA ASN A 119 -26.42 47.03 -34.45
C ASN A 119 -26.74 46.20 -33.18
N PRO A 120 -27.94 45.59 -33.07
CA PRO A 120 -28.33 44.85 -31.86
C PRO A 120 -27.54 43.55 -31.66
N VAL A 121 -26.77 43.10 -32.64
CA VAL A 121 -25.98 41.85 -32.58
C VAL A 121 -24.73 42.00 -31.70
N LEU A 122 -24.21 43.22 -31.58
CA LEU A 122 -23.01 43.53 -30.79
C LEU A 122 -23.16 43.17 -29.29
N PRO A 123 -24.25 43.55 -28.58
CA PRO A 123 -24.44 43.17 -27.19
C PRO A 123 -24.65 41.65 -27.03
N PHE A 124 -25.29 40.96 -27.98
CA PHE A 124 -25.42 39.50 -27.92
C PHE A 124 -24.07 38.80 -28.08
N PHE A 125 -23.20 39.31 -28.96
CA PHE A 125 -21.84 38.80 -29.12
C PHE A 125 -21.01 38.98 -27.84
N GLY A 126 -21.07 40.17 -27.22
CA GLY A 126 -20.42 40.43 -25.94
C GLY A 126 -20.93 39.53 -24.82
N LEU A 127 -22.25 39.33 -24.73
CA LEU A 127 -22.89 38.46 -23.75
C LEU A 127 -22.49 37.00 -23.94
N ALA A 128 -22.54 36.48 -25.16
CA ALA A 128 -22.16 35.10 -25.46
C ALA A 128 -20.68 34.83 -25.14
N THR A 129 -19.80 35.80 -25.44
CA THR A 129 -18.38 35.73 -25.09
C THR A 129 -18.20 35.73 -23.57
N ALA A 130 -18.87 36.62 -22.86
CA ALA A 130 -18.81 36.69 -21.39
C ALA A 130 -19.30 35.40 -20.73
N LEU A 131 -20.39 34.81 -21.23
CA LEU A 131 -20.91 33.53 -20.74
C LEU A 131 -19.93 32.39 -21.00
N THR A 132 -19.34 32.31 -22.20
CA THR A 132 -18.35 31.29 -22.55
C THR A 132 -17.15 31.36 -21.61
N VAL A 133 -16.55 32.55 -21.45
CA VAL A 133 -15.42 32.75 -20.53
C VAL A 133 -15.82 32.48 -19.09
N GLY A 134 -17.03 32.90 -18.69
CA GLY A 134 -17.56 32.67 -17.34
C GLY A 134 -17.72 31.18 -17.03
N PHE A 135 -18.30 30.39 -17.92
CA PHE A 135 -18.47 28.95 -17.72
C PHE A 135 -17.13 28.21 -17.67
N GLU A 136 -16.23 28.53 -18.60
CA GLU A 136 -14.92 27.89 -18.66
C GLU A 136 -14.02 28.26 -17.48
N LEU A 137 -14.02 29.53 -17.06
CA LEU A 137 -13.25 29.97 -15.89
C LEU A 137 -13.79 29.34 -14.59
N ASN A 138 -15.11 29.30 -14.41
CA ASN A 138 -15.71 28.64 -13.25
C ASN A 138 -15.39 27.13 -13.23
N SER A 139 -15.43 26.46 -14.39
CA SER A 139 -15.01 25.06 -14.51
C SER A 139 -13.54 24.87 -14.12
N CYS A 140 -12.63 25.70 -14.64
CA CYS A 140 -11.19 25.65 -14.32
C CYS A 140 -10.91 25.88 -12.84
N VAL A 141 -11.60 26.83 -12.21
CA VAL A 141 -11.48 27.10 -10.77
C VAL A 141 -11.95 25.90 -9.96
N LEU A 142 -13.10 25.31 -10.29
CA LEU A 142 -13.59 24.10 -9.62
C LEU A 142 -12.62 22.93 -9.79
N CYS A 143 -12.07 22.72 -10.99
CA CYS A 143 -11.08 21.68 -11.25
C CYS A 143 -9.80 21.89 -10.42
N THR A 144 -9.35 23.13 -10.25
CA THR A 144 -8.17 23.46 -9.43
C THR A 144 -8.43 23.23 -7.94
N LEU A 145 -9.61 23.61 -7.45
CA LEU A 145 -10.03 23.34 -6.06
C LEU A 145 -10.14 21.83 -5.81
N LEU A 146 -10.75 21.09 -6.74
CA LEU A 146 -10.81 19.63 -6.68
C LEU A 146 -9.42 19.00 -6.68
N LEU A 147 -8.53 19.43 -7.57
CA LEU A 147 -7.15 18.97 -7.64
C LEU A 147 -6.43 19.19 -6.30
N SER A 148 -6.57 20.36 -5.70
CA SER A 148 -5.98 20.66 -4.38
C SER A 148 -6.51 19.74 -3.27
N SER A 149 -7.81 19.41 -3.31
CA SER A 149 -8.44 18.50 -2.34
C SER A 149 -7.95 17.07 -2.51
N VAL A 150 -7.87 16.59 -3.76
CA VAL A 150 -7.42 15.24 -4.13
C VAL A 150 -5.95 15.04 -3.78
N VAL A 151 -5.09 16.03 -4.04
CA VAL A 151 -3.66 15.95 -3.68
C VAL A 151 -3.47 15.96 -2.16
N ARG A 152 -4.25 16.78 -1.43
CA ARG A 152 -4.19 16.83 0.03
C ARG A 152 -4.61 15.51 0.66
N ILE A 153 -5.70 14.91 0.19
CA ILE A 153 -6.19 13.63 0.70
C ILE A 153 -5.32 12.45 0.22
N GLY A 154 -4.76 12.54 -0.99
CA GLY A 154 -3.83 11.57 -1.56
C GLY A 154 -2.66 11.26 -0.63
N LYS A 155 -2.11 12.30 0.01
CA LYS A 155 -1.04 12.17 1.01
C LYS A 155 -1.48 11.42 2.28
N SER A 156 -2.76 11.47 2.62
CA SER A 156 -3.28 10.82 3.84
C SER A 156 -3.54 9.32 3.69
N TYR A 157 -3.67 8.80 2.46
CA TYR A 157 -3.87 7.36 2.22
C TYR A 157 -2.61 6.50 2.39
N ILE A 158 -1.45 7.14 2.61
CA ILE A 158 -0.16 6.48 2.82
C ILE A 158 0.29 6.68 4.27
N THR A 159 -0.64 6.61 5.22
CA THR A 159 -0.32 6.77 6.64
C THR A 159 -0.05 5.40 7.27
N GLU A 160 1.13 5.26 7.88
CA GLU A 160 1.54 4.03 8.59
C GLU A 160 0.56 3.66 9.72
N GLU A 161 -0.12 4.66 10.29
CA GLU A 161 -1.14 4.48 11.33
C GLU A 161 -2.35 3.67 10.83
N GLU A 162 -2.80 3.91 9.58
CA GLU A 162 -3.91 3.17 9.00
C GLU A 162 -3.53 1.75 8.62
N GLU A 163 -2.30 1.56 8.14
CA GLU A 163 -1.73 0.23 7.92
C GLU A 163 -1.71 -0.56 9.23
N ALA A 164 -1.22 0.06 10.32
CA ALA A 164 -1.18 -0.58 11.63
C ALA A 164 -2.58 -0.95 12.14
N GLU A 165 -3.58 -0.07 12.01
CA GLU A 165 -4.96 -0.36 12.39
C GLU A 165 -5.57 -1.48 11.53
N TYR A 166 -5.30 -1.49 10.22
CA TYR A 166 -5.75 -2.54 9.32
C TYR A 166 -5.13 -3.89 9.67
N LEU A 167 -3.81 -3.95 9.83
CA LEU A 167 -3.08 -5.17 10.21
C LEU A 167 -3.54 -5.69 11.58
N TRP A 168 -3.81 -4.80 12.54
CA TRP A 168 -4.36 -5.18 13.84
C TRP A 168 -5.76 -5.82 13.70
N ARG A 169 -6.68 -5.19 12.96
CA ARG A 169 -8.03 -5.74 12.71
C ARG A 169 -7.97 -7.10 11.99
N LEU A 170 -7.08 -7.23 11.02
CA LEU A 170 -6.92 -8.46 10.26
C LEU A 170 -6.32 -9.58 11.13
N ARG A 171 -5.39 -9.25 12.03
CA ARG A 171 -4.86 -10.20 13.04
C ARG A 171 -5.95 -10.66 14.01
N CYS A 172 -6.81 -9.76 14.48
CA CYS A 172 -7.96 -10.14 15.30
C CYS A 172 -8.94 -11.03 14.53
N TRP A 173 -9.22 -10.71 13.27
CA TRP A 173 -10.11 -11.51 12.42
C TRP A 173 -9.56 -12.91 12.16
N THR A 174 -8.26 -13.06 11.84
CA THR A 174 -7.64 -14.38 11.63
C THR A 174 -7.64 -15.23 12.91
N ALA A 175 -7.41 -14.61 14.07
CA ALA A 175 -7.50 -15.30 15.36
C ALA A 175 -8.91 -15.86 15.61
N CYS A 176 -9.96 -15.04 15.42
CA CYS A 176 -11.35 -15.50 15.55
C CYS A 176 -11.71 -16.57 14.50
N HIS A 177 -11.20 -16.45 13.28
CA HIS A 177 -11.50 -17.38 12.21
C HIS A 177 -10.91 -18.78 12.48
N ARG A 178 -9.68 -18.83 13.00
CA ARG A 178 -9.02 -20.08 13.39
C ARG A 178 -9.78 -20.85 14.48
N GLU A 179 -10.36 -20.14 15.45
CA GLU A 179 -11.18 -20.76 16.49
C GLU A 179 -12.48 -21.37 15.93
N THR A 180 -13.05 -20.74 14.90
CA THR A 180 -14.29 -21.16 14.26
C THR A 180 -14.09 -22.45 13.44
N GLU A 181 -12.95 -22.60 12.77
CA GLU A 181 -12.60 -23.80 11.98
C GLU A 181 -12.52 -25.06 12.85
N VAL A 182 -12.06 -24.92 14.10
CA VAL A 182 -11.95 -26.04 15.05
C VAL A 182 -13.31 -26.50 15.58
N ARG A 183 -14.34 -25.65 15.56
CA ARG A 183 -15.66 -25.94 16.12
C ARG A 183 -16.79 -25.67 15.13
N PRO A 184 -16.96 -26.54 14.11
CA PRO A 184 -17.94 -26.33 13.03
C PRO A 184 -19.41 -26.49 13.43
N SER A 185 -19.74 -26.64 14.73
CA SER A 185 -21.07 -27.09 15.17
C SER A 185 -22.19 -26.05 15.06
N ILE A 186 -21.90 -24.79 14.69
CA ILE A 186 -22.92 -23.74 14.49
C ILE A 186 -22.55 -22.95 13.23
N ALA A 187 -22.99 -23.45 12.07
CA ALA A 187 -22.55 -23.03 10.73
C ALA A 187 -23.16 -21.69 10.27
N THR A 188 -22.80 -20.58 10.92
CA THR A 188 -22.88 -19.26 10.29
C THR A 188 -21.63 -19.02 9.46
N ALA A 189 -21.80 -18.63 8.20
CA ALA A 189 -20.69 -18.30 7.31
C ALA A 189 -19.73 -17.31 8.01
N PRO A 190 -18.41 -17.51 7.89
CA PRO A 190 -17.45 -16.63 8.55
C PRO A 190 -17.62 -15.19 8.06
N PRO A 191 -17.47 -14.20 8.94
CA PRO A 191 -17.54 -12.80 8.54
C PRO A 191 -16.45 -12.52 7.49
N PRO A 192 -16.74 -11.69 6.47
CA PRO A 192 -15.73 -11.30 5.50
C PRO A 192 -14.54 -10.61 6.19
N PRO A 193 -13.34 -10.68 5.61
CA PRO A 193 -12.19 -10.00 6.18
C PRO A 193 -12.44 -8.48 6.25
N PRO A 194 -11.90 -7.80 7.27
CA PRO A 194 -12.12 -6.38 7.47
C PRO A 194 -11.61 -5.59 6.26
N ALA A 195 -12.47 -4.74 5.69
CA ALA A 195 -12.06 -3.82 4.65
C ALA A 195 -11.26 -2.63 5.23
N PRO A 196 -10.34 -2.04 4.45
CA PRO A 196 -9.75 -0.74 4.78
C PRO A 196 -10.86 0.31 5.00
N ARG A 197 -10.62 1.25 5.93
CA ARG A 197 -11.65 2.24 6.32
C ARG A 197 -11.75 3.39 5.33
N ARG A 198 -10.62 3.74 4.72
CA ARG A 198 -10.49 4.87 3.81
C ARG A 198 -10.23 4.35 2.41
N ASP A 199 -11.28 4.39 1.60
CA ASP A 199 -11.19 4.15 0.17
C ASP A 199 -11.27 5.49 -0.55
N PHE A 200 -10.35 5.73 -1.48
CA PHE A 200 -10.39 6.94 -2.31
C PHE A 200 -11.75 7.09 -3.00
N GLN A 201 -12.29 5.98 -3.51
CA GLN A 201 -13.61 5.96 -4.16
C GLN A 201 -14.70 6.55 -3.28
N ARG A 202 -14.76 6.16 -2.00
CA ARG A 202 -15.79 6.66 -1.08
C ARG A 202 -15.61 8.16 -0.79
N HIS A 203 -14.38 8.63 -0.69
CA HIS A 203 -14.10 10.06 -0.56
C HIS A 203 -14.54 10.83 -1.82
N TRP A 204 -14.18 10.30 -2.99
CA TRP A 204 -14.57 10.88 -4.28
C TRP A 204 -16.09 10.98 -4.39
N ASP A 205 -16.81 9.88 -4.21
CA ASP A 205 -18.28 9.81 -4.33
C ASP A 205 -18.97 10.80 -3.36
N SER A 206 -18.47 10.93 -2.12
CA SER A 206 -19.12 11.76 -1.10
C SER A 206 -18.82 13.26 -1.20
N ARG A 207 -17.65 13.65 -1.70
CA ARG A 207 -17.17 15.04 -1.65
C ARG A 207 -16.84 15.63 -3.01
N CYS A 208 -16.21 14.85 -3.88
CA CYS A 208 -15.66 15.34 -5.14
C CYS A 208 -16.64 15.14 -6.29
N GLU A 209 -17.46 14.09 -6.27
CA GLU A 209 -18.28 13.70 -7.42
C GLU A 209 -19.31 14.77 -7.79
N SER A 210 -19.99 15.37 -6.81
CA SER A 210 -20.97 16.44 -7.08
C SER A 210 -20.32 17.70 -7.67
N LEU A 211 -19.18 18.08 -7.12
CA LEU A 211 -18.40 19.24 -7.59
C LEU A 211 -17.80 18.98 -8.97
N TRP A 212 -17.29 17.76 -9.21
CA TRP A 212 -16.76 17.35 -10.51
C TRP A 212 -17.86 17.34 -11.57
N ARG A 213 -19.04 16.78 -11.27
CA ARG A 213 -20.20 16.82 -12.15
C ARG A 213 -20.61 18.26 -12.46
N THR A 214 -20.55 19.15 -11.48
CA THR A 214 -20.85 20.58 -11.67
C THR A 214 -19.80 21.25 -12.56
N ALA A 215 -18.51 21.01 -12.33
CA ALA A 215 -17.44 21.53 -13.16
C ALA A 215 -17.55 21.04 -14.61
N LEU A 216 -17.82 19.74 -14.78
CA LEU A 216 -18.02 19.14 -16.09
C LEU A 216 -19.27 19.69 -16.79
N ALA A 217 -20.37 19.91 -16.07
CA ALA A 217 -21.57 20.52 -16.63
C ALA A 217 -21.30 21.96 -17.09
N LEU A 218 -20.55 22.75 -16.31
CA LEU A 218 -20.15 24.10 -16.70
C LEU A 218 -19.25 24.08 -17.95
N PHE A 219 -18.24 23.20 -17.99
CA PHE A 219 -17.41 22.99 -19.16
C PHE A 219 -18.23 22.64 -20.41
N LEU A 220 -19.10 21.63 -20.30
CA LEU A 220 -19.95 21.18 -21.40
C LEU A 220 -20.96 22.25 -21.83
N SER A 221 -21.39 23.13 -20.92
CA SER A 221 -22.24 24.28 -21.26
C SER A 221 -21.49 25.41 -21.97
N GLY A 222 -20.17 25.50 -21.78
CA GLY A 222 -19.30 26.46 -22.46
C GLY A 222 -19.11 26.16 -23.95
N ILE A 223 -19.14 24.89 -24.36
CA ILE A 223 -18.92 24.50 -25.77
C ILE A 223 -20.04 25.04 -26.70
N PRO A 224 -21.34 24.88 -26.41
CA PRO A 224 -22.40 25.49 -27.20
C PRO A 224 -22.32 27.01 -27.24
N THR A 225 -21.99 27.68 -26.12
CA THR A 225 -21.84 29.13 -26.11
C THR A 225 -20.64 29.58 -26.96
N PHE A 226 -19.56 28.80 -27.00
CA PHE A 226 -18.42 29.05 -27.88
C PHE A 226 -18.81 28.97 -29.37
N PHE A 227 -19.59 27.98 -29.78
CA PHE A 227 -20.11 27.92 -31.14
C PHE A 227 -21.03 29.11 -31.48
N ALA A 228 -21.84 29.56 -30.52
CA ALA A 228 -22.65 30.77 -30.70
C ALA A 228 -21.77 32.02 -30.90
N VAL A 229 -20.67 32.15 -30.14
CA VAL A 229 -19.66 33.22 -30.31
C VAL A 229 -19.05 33.17 -31.71
N MET A 230 -18.64 31.99 -32.19
CA MET A 230 -18.07 31.82 -33.53
C MET A 230 -19.08 32.14 -34.65
N GLY A 231 -20.35 31.76 -34.48
CA GLY A 231 -21.43 32.09 -35.41
C GLY A 231 -21.71 33.59 -35.47
N LEU A 232 -21.77 34.26 -34.32
CA LEU A 232 -21.97 35.71 -34.23
C LEU A 232 -20.76 36.48 -34.79
N ALA A 233 -19.54 36.00 -34.53
CA ALA A 233 -18.33 36.58 -35.11
C ALA A 233 -18.31 36.45 -36.64
N GLY A 234 -18.64 35.27 -37.17
CA GLY A 234 -18.78 35.05 -38.60
C GLY A 234 -19.83 35.97 -39.23
N TYR A 235 -20.98 36.12 -38.57
CA TYR A 235 -22.04 37.05 -38.99
C TYR A 235 -21.52 38.48 -39.12
N LEU A 236 -20.84 38.98 -38.09
CA LEU A 236 -20.33 40.36 -38.07
C LEU A 236 -19.19 40.57 -39.07
N LYS A 237 -18.32 39.57 -39.29
CA LYS A 237 -17.20 39.67 -40.24
C LYS A 237 -17.68 39.66 -41.69
N PHE A 238 -18.70 38.88 -42.03
CA PHE A 238 -19.13 38.66 -43.40
C PHE A 238 -20.36 39.48 -43.81
N LEU A 239 -20.67 40.58 -43.11
CA LEU A 239 -21.81 41.44 -43.44
C LEU A 239 -21.85 41.88 -44.91
N SER A 240 -20.68 42.03 -45.55
CA SER A 240 -20.58 42.41 -46.97
C SER A 240 -21.03 41.32 -47.96
N SER A 241 -21.14 40.06 -47.52
CA SER A 241 -21.47 38.92 -48.38
C SER A 241 -22.57 38.06 -47.73
N PRO A 242 -23.85 38.23 -48.15
CA PRO A 242 -24.97 37.54 -47.52
C PRO A 242 -24.89 36.02 -47.66
N SER A 243 -24.33 35.51 -48.77
CA SER A 243 -24.17 34.07 -49.00
C SER A 243 -23.25 33.42 -47.97
N THR A 244 -22.12 34.06 -47.64
CA THR A 244 -21.19 33.55 -46.62
C THR A 244 -21.81 33.58 -45.23
N VAL A 245 -22.60 34.61 -44.91
CA VAL A 245 -23.32 34.69 -43.63
C VAL A 245 -24.32 33.55 -43.49
N ILE A 246 -25.12 33.28 -44.53
CA ILE A 246 -26.09 32.18 -44.51
C ILE A 246 -25.39 30.83 -44.33
N ILE A 247 -24.32 30.57 -45.10
CA ILE A 247 -23.58 29.30 -45.01
C ILE A 247 -22.97 29.11 -43.62
N THR A 248 -22.28 30.13 -43.10
CA THR A 248 -21.66 30.08 -41.77
C THR A 248 -22.70 29.92 -40.65
N ALA A 249 -23.83 30.63 -40.73
CA ALA A 249 -24.92 30.50 -39.77
C ALA A 249 -25.52 29.09 -39.77
N VAL A 250 -25.75 28.49 -40.94
CA VAL A 250 -26.27 27.11 -41.05
C VAL A 250 -25.28 26.11 -40.46
N LEU A 251 -23.99 26.21 -40.82
CA LEU A 251 -22.96 25.30 -40.30
C LEU A 251 -22.82 25.40 -38.78
N MET A 252 -22.77 26.62 -38.24
CA MET A 252 -22.68 26.83 -36.79
C MET A 252 -23.95 26.39 -36.06
N SER A 253 -25.14 26.55 -36.66
CA SER A 253 -26.40 26.07 -36.08
C SER A 253 -26.46 24.55 -36.02
N VAL A 254 -26.03 23.85 -37.08
CA VAL A 254 -25.95 22.39 -37.10
C VAL A 254 -24.94 21.88 -36.08
N ALA A 255 -23.75 22.49 -36.02
CA ALA A 255 -22.74 22.17 -35.02
C ALA A 255 -23.28 22.38 -33.59
N PHE A 256 -23.94 23.52 -33.34
CA PHE A 256 -24.55 23.82 -32.05
C PHE A 256 -25.59 22.77 -31.63
N VAL A 257 -26.54 22.44 -32.51
CA VAL A 257 -27.58 21.43 -32.22
C VAL A 257 -26.93 20.07 -31.94
N TYR A 258 -25.96 19.67 -32.77
CA TYR A 258 -25.22 18.43 -32.56
C TYR A 258 -24.51 18.42 -31.20
N THR A 259 -23.82 19.49 -30.84
CA THR A 259 -23.14 19.62 -29.54
C THR A 259 -24.12 19.60 -28.37
N VAL A 260 -25.29 20.23 -28.49
CA VAL A 260 -26.32 20.22 -27.45
C VAL A 260 -26.93 18.83 -27.27
N VAL A 261 -27.20 18.10 -28.36
CA VAL A 261 -27.70 16.72 -28.28
C VAL A 261 -26.64 15.82 -27.66
N LEU A 262 -25.41 15.91 -28.13
CA LEU A 262 -24.28 15.16 -27.59
C LEU A 262 -24.08 15.46 -26.10
N SER A 263 -24.04 16.73 -25.72
CA SER A 263 -23.87 17.14 -24.33
C SER A 263 -25.05 16.72 -23.45
N ALA A 264 -26.28 16.74 -23.96
CA ALA A 264 -27.45 16.25 -23.23
C ALA A 264 -27.41 14.74 -22.99
N ASP A 265 -26.97 13.95 -23.98
CA ASP A 265 -26.88 12.50 -23.83
C ASP A 265 -25.74 12.09 -22.89
N TRP A 266 -24.58 12.74 -23.01
CA TRP A 266 -23.49 12.56 -22.04
C TRP A 266 -23.85 13.08 -20.66
N ALA A 267 -24.53 14.22 -20.56
CA ALA A 267 -25.02 14.73 -19.29
C ALA A 267 -26.01 13.76 -18.64
N LYS A 268 -26.90 13.11 -19.41
CA LYS A 268 -27.74 12.04 -18.86
C LYS A 268 -26.89 10.88 -18.36
N ALA A 269 -25.96 10.38 -19.16
CA ALA A 269 -25.12 9.24 -18.78
C ALA A 269 -24.26 9.52 -17.54
N LEU A 270 -23.75 10.76 -17.40
CA LEU A 270 -22.83 11.17 -16.34
C LEU A 270 -23.53 11.74 -15.10
N LEU A 271 -24.65 12.46 -15.26
CA LEU A 271 -25.36 13.13 -14.16
C LEU A 271 -26.48 12.28 -13.55
N VAL A 272 -27.15 11.43 -14.33
CA VAL A 272 -28.15 10.47 -13.81
C VAL A 272 -27.47 9.34 -13.03
N GLY A 273 -26.13 9.40 -12.91
CA GLY A 273 -25.23 8.42 -12.35
C GLY A 273 -25.89 7.48 -11.36
N ARG A 274 -25.91 6.19 -11.73
CA ARG A 274 -26.14 5.02 -10.87
C ARG A 274 -26.98 5.40 -9.64
N SER A 275 -28.20 5.85 -9.87
CA SER A 275 -29.18 5.89 -8.78
C SER A 275 -29.12 4.51 -8.15
N ALA A 276 -28.77 4.46 -6.86
CA ALA A 276 -28.57 3.26 -6.09
C ALA A 276 -29.89 2.47 -5.88
N SER A 277 -30.78 2.48 -6.88
CA SER A 277 -31.94 1.62 -6.99
C SER A 277 -31.52 0.35 -7.71
N SER A 278 -31.30 -0.69 -6.91
CA SER A 278 -31.47 -2.10 -7.29
C SER A 278 -30.49 -2.73 -8.29
N ALA A 279 -29.20 -2.38 -8.26
CA ALA A 279 -28.24 -3.46 -8.53
C ALA A 279 -28.30 -4.40 -7.32
N PRO A 280 -28.65 -5.69 -7.47
CA PRO A 280 -28.80 -6.60 -6.33
C PRO A 280 -27.55 -6.53 -5.46
N LEU A 281 -27.77 -6.57 -4.16
CA LEU A 281 -26.78 -6.41 -3.08
C LEU A 281 -25.65 -7.47 -3.10
N ASP A 282 -25.44 -8.17 -4.21
CA ASP A 282 -24.47 -9.25 -4.38
C ASP A 282 -23.08 -8.76 -4.82
N TRP A 283 -22.94 -7.54 -5.37
CA TRP A 283 -21.63 -7.04 -5.82
C TRP A 283 -20.85 -6.23 -4.78
N GLN A 284 -21.50 -5.74 -3.70
CA GLN A 284 -20.86 -4.80 -2.75
C GLN A 284 -20.27 -5.42 -1.47
N VAL A 285 -20.47 -6.71 -1.16
CA VAL A 285 -20.01 -7.26 0.13
C VAL A 285 -19.02 -8.44 0.03
N GLY A 286 -18.68 -8.95 -1.17
CA GLY A 286 -17.77 -10.12 -1.21
C GLY A 286 -17.00 -10.44 -2.49
N GLY A 287 -17.07 -9.60 -3.54
CA GLY A 287 -16.58 -9.98 -4.87
C GLY A 287 -15.08 -9.83 -5.13
N TRP A 288 -14.33 -9.11 -4.29
CA TRP A 288 -12.97 -8.68 -4.64
C TRP A 288 -11.92 -9.79 -4.47
N TRP A 289 -12.29 -10.91 -3.81
CA TRP A 289 -11.50 -12.14 -3.69
C TRP A 289 -11.98 -13.26 -4.62
N ARG A 290 -13.16 -13.14 -5.26
CA ARG A 290 -13.55 -14.09 -6.32
C ARG A 290 -13.05 -13.54 -7.64
N SER A 291 -11.83 -13.95 -8.01
CA SER A 291 -11.49 -14.12 -9.43
C SER A 291 -12.64 -14.85 -10.10
N SER A 292 -13.34 -14.17 -11.00
CA SER A 292 -14.22 -14.81 -11.96
C SER A 292 -13.34 -15.59 -12.94
N GLU A 293 -12.92 -16.80 -12.57
CA GLU A 293 -12.61 -17.82 -13.56
C GLU A 293 -13.92 -18.20 -14.26
N PRO A 294 -13.98 -18.22 -15.60
CA PRO A 294 -15.15 -18.72 -16.30
C PRO A 294 -15.37 -20.19 -15.90
N ALA A 295 -16.61 -20.54 -15.58
CA ALA A 295 -17.01 -21.89 -15.22
C ALA A 295 -16.73 -22.87 -16.36
N VAL A 296 -15.52 -23.43 -16.37
CA VAL A 296 -15.16 -24.57 -17.19
C VAL A 296 -15.63 -25.81 -16.43
N SER A 297 -16.75 -26.37 -16.87
CA SER A 297 -17.23 -27.67 -16.41
C SER A 297 -16.29 -28.76 -16.93
N ILE A 298 -15.27 -29.12 -16.14
CA ILE A 298 -14.45 -30.34 -16.35
C ILE A 298 -14.75 -31.34 -15.23
N PRO A 299 -14.85 -32.64 -15.52
CA PRO A 299 -15.22 -33.66 -14.54
C PRO A 299 -14.09 -33.91 -13.55
N THR A 300 -14.46 -34.08 -12.28
CA THR A 300 -13.81 -34.89 -11.23
C THR A 300 -12.31 -35.16 -11.34
N ALA A 301 -11.60 -34.66 -10.31
CA ALA A 301 -10.23 -34.97 -9.88
C ALA A 301 -9.09 -34.13 -10.50
N ALA A 302 -9.01 -32.85 -10.09
CA ALA A 302 -7.78 -32.05 -10.12
C ALA A 302 -7.81 -30.93 -9.04
N PRO A 303 -6.65 -30.47 -8.52
CA PRO A 303 -6.52 -29.68 -7.29
C PRO A 303 -6.85 -28.18 -7.45
N SER A 304 -7.13 -27.51 -6.32
CA SER A 304 -7.69 -26.14 -6.22
C SER A 304 -6.77 -25.01 -6.74
N PRO A 305 -7.34 -23.91 -7.30
CA PRO A 305 -6.59 -22.81 -7.93
C PRO A 305 -6.07 -21.74 -6.95
N PHE A 306 -6.40 -21.81 -5.66
CA PHE A 306 -5.73 -20.99 -4.64
C PHE A 306 -4.43 -21.67 -4.23
N GLY A 307 -3.36 -21.39 -4.96
CA GLY A 307 -1.99 -21.83 -4.65
C GLY A 307 -1.40 -21.16 -3.41
N PHE A 308 -2.09 -21.22 -2.27
CA PHE A 308 -1.45 -21.12 -0.97
C PHE A 308 -0.99 -22.54 -0.60
N HIS A 309 0.33 -22.72 -0.58
CA HIS A 309 1.08 -23.94 -0.27
C HIS A 309 1.21 -24.98 -1.38
N TYR A 310 2.30 -24.87 -2.16
CA TYR A 310 3.17 -26.05 -2.18
C TYR A 310 3.84 -26.11 -0.80
N PRO A 311 3.71 -27.22 -0.04
CA PRO A 311 4.65 -27.47 1.04
C PRO A 311 6.07 -27.40 0.43
N PRO A 312 7.06 -26.80 1.10
CA PRO A 312 8.43 -26.90 0.64
C PRO A 312 8.73 -28.39 0.45
N ASP A 313 9.27 -28.70 -0.73
CA ASP A 313 9.64 -30.05 -1.11
C ASP A 313 10.44 -30.67 0.04
N LYS A 314 9.93 -31.79 0.58
CA LYS A 314 10.50 -32.40 1.80
C LYS A 314 11.94 -32.84 1.57
N ASP A 315 12.35 -32.92 0.31
CA ASP A 315 13.67 -33.32 -0.14
C ASP A 315 14.66 -32.14 -0.26
N SER A 316 14.21 -30.90 0.00
CA SER A 316 15.05 -29.69 -0.05
C SER A 316 15.45 -29.13 1.33
N MET A 317 15.02 -29.77 2.42
CA MET A 317 15.44 -29.45 3.79
C MET A 317 16.23 -30.62 4.41
N TRP A 318 17.56 -30.55 4.28
CA TRP A 318 18.63 -31.29 4.99
C TRP A 318 19.11 -32.66 4.46
N PRO A 319 20.42 -32.97 4.63
CA PRO A 319 21.65 -32.29 4.17
C PRO A 319 22.22 -32.97 2.89
N PRO A 320 23.29 -32.45 2.24
CA PRO A 320 23.90 -33.15 1.11
C PRO A 320 24.45 -34.53 1.52
N SER A 321 24.28 -35.50 0.63
CA SER A 321 24.80 -36.86 0.73
C SER A 321 26.30 -36.87 1.00
N ALA A 322 26.69 -37.71 1.94
CA ALA A 322 28.08 -37.95 2.31
C ALA A 322 28.86 -38.58 1.14
N ASP A 323 29.81 -37.84 0.58
CA ASP A 323 31.01 -38.45 0.00
C ASP A 323 31.99 -38.82 1.13
N PRO A 324 32.62 -40.01 1.10
CA PRO A 324 33.35 -40.54 2.22
C PRO A 324 34.84 -40.22 2.10
N GLN A 325 35.29 -39.00 2.44
CA GLN A 325 36.75 -38.78 2.53
C GLN A 325 37.18 -37.52 3.30
N TRP A 326 36.90 -37.41 4.60
CA TRP A 326 37.71 -36.56 5.49
C TRP A 326 37.96 -37.22 6.85
N PRO A 327 39.18 -37.09 7.41
CA PRO A 327 39.63 -37.87 8.56
C PRO A 327 39.08 -37.29 9.87
N TYR A 328 38.52 -38.18 10.70
CA TYR A 328 38.06 -37.87 12.05
C TYR A 328 39.22 -37.42 12.93
N GLY A 329 39.05 -36.26 13.58
CA GLY A 329 39.98 -35.77 14.58
C GLY A 329 39.60 -34.43 15.20
N ARG A 330 38.32 -34.19 15.52
CA ARG A 330 37.95 -33.13 16.48
C ARG A 330 36.76 -33.56 17.34
N THR A 331 36.94 -33.40 18.65
CA THR A 331 35.93 -33.60 19.70
C THR A 331 34.84 -32.51 19.64
N ILE A 332 33.62 -32.88 20.03
CA ILE A 332 32.38 -32.09 19.92
C ILE A 332 32.36 -30.82 20.80
N GLU A 333 33.40 -30.54 21.59
CA GLU A 333 33.46 -29.39 22.51
C GLU A 333 33.91 -28.07 21.86
N GLN A 334 34.23 -28.04 20.55
CA GLN A 334 34.76 -26.85 19.86
C GLN A 334 33.91 -26.37 18.67
N LEU A 335 32.59 -26.55 18.71
CA LEU A 335 31.73 -25.77 17.83
C LEU A 335 31.42 -24.42 18.51
N PRO A 336 31.84 -23.28 17.93
CA PRO A 336 31.39 -22.00 18.40
C PRO A 336 29.90 -21.90 18.09
N TYR A 337 29.07 -21.93 19.14
CA TYR A 337 27.76 -21.32 19.09
C TYR A 337 27.96 -19.80 19.07
N PRO A 338 27.54 -19.11 18.00
CA PRO A 338 26.92 -17.82 18.23
C PRO A 338 25.56 -17.71 17.52
N ALA A 339 24.72 -16.86 18.10
CA ALA A 339 23.54 -16.24 17.47
C ALA A 339 22.19 -17.00 17.47
N ILE A 340 21.76 -17.56 18.60
CA ILE A 340 20.33 -17.52 18.99
C ILE A 340 20.22 -17.26 20.50
N ILE A 341 20.82 -16.16 20.97
CA ILE A 341 20.47 -15.56 22.26
C ILE A 341 20.25 -14.08 21.98
N GLY A 342 19.00 -13.76 21.71
CA GLY A 342 18.52 -12.40 21.44
C GLY A 342 16.99 -12.33 21.51
N LEU A 343 16.36 -13.21 22.29
CA LEU A 343 14.97 -13.04 22.70
C LEU A 343 14.98 -12.51 24.12
N GLN A 344 14.97 -11.18 24.19
CA GLN A 344 14.62 -10.43 25.38
C GLN A 344 13.22 -10.89 25.84
N PRO A 345 13.01 -11.30 27.09
CA PRO A 345 11.68 -11.67 27.57
C PRO A 345 10.79 -10.43 27.60
N TRP A 346 9.63 -10.51 26.94
CA TRP A 346 8.56 -9.52 27.04
C TRP A 346 8.02 -9.46 28.49
N PRO A 347 7.80 -8.26 29.07
CA PRO A 347 7.29 -8.14 30.43
C PRO A 347 5.78 -8.36 30.45
N GLY A 348 5.32 -9.43 31.10
CA GLY A 348 3.91 -9.74 31.32
C GLY A 348 3.60 -10.07 32.78
N SER A 349 3.01 -9.10 33.48
CA SER A 349 1.95 -9.19 34.52
C SER A 349 1.82 -10.45 35.43
N GLY A 350 2.33 -10.32 36.67
CA GLY A 350 1.71 -10.66 37.99
C GLY A 350 1.55 -12.14 38.44
N PRO A 351 1.10 -12.44 39.69
CA PRO A 351 1.18 -11.69 40.96
C PRO A 351 1.72 -12.52 42.18
N THR A 352 2.11 -11.81 43.27
CA THR A 352 2.14 -12.18 44.71
C THR A 352 2.51 -13.61 45.18
N LEU A 353 3.58 -13.74 46.00
CA LEU A 353 3.45 -14.14 47.42
C LEU A 353 4.73 -13.88 48.23
N ALA A 354 4.53 -13.49 49.49
CA ALA A 354 5.50 -12.95 50.44
C ALA A 354 6.47 -13.99 51.06
N ARG A 355 7.67 -13.53 51.44
CA ARG A 355 8.24 -13.88 52.75
C ARG A 355 9.25 -12.84 53.26
N ARG A 356 9.23 -12.73 54.58
CA ARG A 356 9.65 -11.66 55.52
C ARG A 356 11.09 -11.82 56.01
N MET A 357 11.62 -10.73 56.58
CA MET A 357 12.84 -10.50 57.39
C MET A 357 13.98 -9.84 56.59
N SER A 358 14.64 -8.74 57.02
CA SER A 358 14.56 -7.92 58.24
C SER A 358 15.52 -6.72 58.11
N ALA A 359 15.13 -5.56 58.67
CA ALA A 359 15.96 -4.47 59.26
C ALA A 359 16.92 -3.71 58.30
N THR A 360 17.20 -2.40 58.36
CA THR A 360 17.13 -1.32 59.38
C THR A 360 17.38 0.02 58.66
N ALA A 361 16.96 1.14 59.31
CA ALA A 361 17.43 2.52 59.13
C ALA A 361 16.99 3.26 57.85
N ASP A 362 16.70 4.56 57.83
CA ASP A 362 16.56 5.60 58.84
C ASP A 362 15.86 6.79 58.19
N ALA A 363 15.23 7.63 59.01
CA ALA A 363 15.03 9.07 58.86
C ALA A 363 14.43 9.69 57.57
N GLY A 364 13.31 10.40 57.77
CA GLY A 364 13.34 11.86 57.51
C GLY A 364 12.39 12.42 56.45
N GLN A 365 11.45 13.25 56.95
CA GLN A 365 10.94 14.49 56.36
C GLN A 365 9.79 14.44 55.33
N ASP A 366 8.58 14.68 55.86
CA ASP A 366 7.86 15.97 55.78
C ASP A 366 7.41 16.58 54.43
N LEU A 367 6.09 16.87 54.45
CA LEU A 367 5.39 18.06 53.93
C LEU A 367 4.65 17.99 52.56
N THR A 368 3.35 17.73 52.73
CA THR A 368 2.19 18.56 52.34
C THR A 368 1.78 18.78 50.89
N ALA A 369 0.49 18.50 50.71
CA ALA A 369 -0.40 18.83 49.61
C ALA A 369 -0.58 20.33 49.35
N GLY A 370 -1.07 20.66 48.15
CA GLY A 370 -1.64 21.98 47.87
C GLY A 370 -2.08 22.15 46.42
N ALA A 371 -3.34 21.84 46.13
CA ALA A 371 -4.04 22.18 44.89
C ALA A 371 -4.31 23.69 44.79
N THR A 372 -4.41 24.24 43.57
CA THR A 372 -5.48 25.17 43.13
C THR A 372 -5.31 25.57 41.66
N SER A 373 -6.47 25.87 41.05
CA SER A 373 -6.72 26.09 39.61
C SER A 373 -6.78 27.61 39.28
N PRO A 374 -7.41 28.09 38.18
CA PRO A 374 -6.75 28.76 37.07
C PRO A 374 -7.06 30.28 36.98
N ARG A 375 -6.36 31.01 36.10
CA ARG A 375 -6.68 32.43 35.82
C ARG A 375 -6.72 32.74 34.33
N GLN A 376 -7.84 33.36 33.95
CA GLN A 376 -8.19 33.94 32.65
C GLN A 376 -7.26 35.10 32.27
N GLY A 377 -7.15 35.37 30.96
CA GLY A 377 -6.59 36.61 30.42
C GLY A 377 -6.97 36.79 28.95
N ALA A 378 -7.91 37.70 28.70
CA ALA A 378 -8.35 38.16 27.40
C ALA A 378 -7.24 38.91 26.65
N VAL A 379 -7.20 38.81 25.31
CA VAL A 379 -6.39 39.68 24.45
C VAL A 379 -7.24 40.28 23.34
N THR A 380 -7.04 41.57 23.21
CA THR A 380 -7.74 42.61 22.48
C THR A 380 -7.50 42.59 20.97
N MET A 381 -8.51 43.15 20.31
CA MET A 381 -8.68 43.46 18.89
C MET A 381 -7.86 44.68 18.48
N SER A 382 -7.15 44.63 17.34
CA SER A 382 -6.70 45.83 16.62
C SER A 382 -6.44 45.58 15.13
N ARG A 383 -7.08 46.43 14.33
CA ARG A 383 -6.99 46.68 12.88
C ARG A 383 -5.77 47.58 12.58
N PRO A 384 -5.09 47.46 11.42
CA PRO A 384 -5.14 48.48 10.34
C PRO A 384 -5.18 47.83 8.94
N GLU A 385 -5.98 48.30 7.97
CA GLU A 385 -5.80 49.44 7.06
C GLU A 385 -4.79 49.29 5.90
N ALA A 386 -5.26 49.76 4.75
CA ALA A 386 -4.79 49.56 3.39
C ALA A 386 -3.48 50.26 3.04
N ALA A 387 -2.76 49.74 2.03
CA ALA A 387 -1.96 50.56 1.13
C ALA A 387 -1.70 49.85 -0.22
N THR A 388 -1.68 50.69 -1.23
CA THR A 388 -1.64 50.53 -2.70
C THR A 388 -0.21 50.47 -3.29
N ALA A 389 -0.13 50.10 -4.59
CA ALA A 389 0.94 50.37 -5.58
C ALA A 389 2.22 49.50 -5.49
N ALA A 390 3.01 49.17 -6.52
CA ALA A 390 3.09 49.34 -7.99
C ALA A 390 4.09 48.25 -8.48
N ALA A 391 3.93 47.57 -9.62
CA ALA A 391 4.41 47.90 -10.98
C ALA A 391 5.87 48.41 -11.12
N ASN A 392 6.57 47.79 -12.09
CA ASN A 392 7.86 48.08 -12.73
C ASN A 392 9.16 47.58 -12.08
N GLU A 393 9.80 46.61 -12.74
CA GLU A 393 11.21 46.73 -13.10
C GLU A 393 11.54 45.93 -14.37
N SER A 394 12.10 46.64 -15.35
CA SER A 394 12.67 46.13 -16.60
C SER A 394 14.07 46.72 -16.75
N ARG A 395 15.08 45.89 -17.06
CA ARG A 395 16.41 46.17 -17.65
C ARG A 395 17.42 45.10 -17.20
N GLN A 396 18.49 44.75 -17.90
CA GLN A 396 18.98 44.80 -19.30
C GLN A 396 20.37 44.13 -19.25
N GLY A 397 20.83 43.53 -20.36
CA GLY A 397 22.22 43.12 -20.60
C GLY A 397 22.31 41.66 -21.02
N ALA A 398 22.34 41.27 -22.30
CA ALA A 398 23.20 41.66 -23.43
C ALA A 398 24.71 41.41 -23.17
N LEU A 399 25.26 40.35 -23.77
CA LEU A 399 26.40 40.38 -24.72
C LEU A 399 26.96 38.96 -24.95
N GLU A 400 26.68 38.44 -26.15
CA GLU A 400 27.61 37.58 -26.92
C GLU A 400 28.84 38.40 -27.34
N PRO A 401 30.06 37.83 -27.57
CA PRO A 401 30.30 37.00 -28.77
C PRO A 401 31.44 35.94 -28.69
N GLY A 402 31.48 35.07 -29.70
CA GLY A 402 32.74 34.79 -30.41
C GLY A 402 33.26 33.36 -30.43
N HIS A 403 33.41 32.85 -31.66
CA HIS A 403 34.02 31.60 -32.12
C HIS A 403 35.30 31.09 -31.41
N GLY A 404 35.41 29.75 -31.34
CA GLY A 404 36.66 29.03 -31.15
C GLY A 404 36.55 27.58 -31.66
N HIS A 405 37.41 27.26 -32.62
CA HIS A 405 37.59 25.98 -33.32
C HIS A 405 38.54 25.07 -32.52
N GLY A 406 38.42 23.73 -32.61
CA GLY A 406 39.56 22.82 -32.37
C GLY A 406 39.32 21.60 -31.47
N ASP A 407 39.45 20.44 -32.11
CA ASP A 407 40.14 19.22 -31.67
C ASP A 407 39.56 18.23 -30.65
N ALA A 408 39.22 17.06 -31.21
CA ALA A 408 39.67 15.73 -30.84
C ALA A 408 40.42 15.53 -29.51
N GLY A 409 39.93 14.58 -28.70
CA GLY A 409 40.66 14.06 -27.55
C GLY A 409 39.92 12.93 -26.88
N GLY A 410 40.44 11.71 -26.97
CA GLY A 410 39.75 10.50 -26.53
C GLY A 410 39.72 10.24 -25.03
N SER A 411 39.07 9.11 -24.73
CA SER A 411 39.16 8.26 -23.54
C SER A 411 38.22 8.55 -22.37
N SER A 412 37.36 7.59 -22.06
CA SER A 412 37.45 6.76 -20.84
C SER A 412 36.15 5.99 -20.58
N GLY A 413 36.29 4.78 -20.02
CA GLY A 413 35.19 3.89 -19.56
C GLY A 413 35.11 2.63 -20.42
N ALA A 414 35.88 1.56 -20.22
CA ALA A 414 36.14 0.80 -18.98
C ALA A 414 34.84 0.31 -18.30
N GLY A 415 34.52 -0.97 -18.50
CA GLY A 415 33.63 -1.74 -17.64
C GLY A 415 32.55 -2.52 -18.37
N ASP A 416 32.85 -3.77 -18.77
CA ASP A 416 31.98 -4.93 -18.50
C ASP A 416 32.63 -6.21 -19.02
N PRO A 417 32.99 -7.16 -18.13
CA PRO A 417 33.34 -8.50 -18.55
C PRO A 417 32.29 -9.53 -18.06
N TYR A 418 32.05 -10.52 -18.92
CA TYR A 418 31.42 -11.82 -18.65
C TYR A 418 29.91 -11.90 -18.38
N TYR A 419 29.16 -12.26 -19.44
CA TYR A 419 28.13 -13.29 -19.32
C TYR A 419 28.57 -14.50 -20.15
N ALA A 420 28.98 -15.57 -19.46
CA ALA A 420 29.15 -16.89 -20.07
C ALA A 420 27.82 -17.66 -19.95
N PRO A 421 27.36 -18.36 -21.01
CA PRO A 421 26.17 -19.18 -20.95
C PRO A 421 26.45 -20.53 -20.27
N ILE A 422 25.57 -20.93 -19.37
CA ILE A 422 25.56 -22.23 -18.69
C ILE A 422 25.21 -23.33 -19.70
N PRO A 423 25.98 -24.44 -19.79
CA PRO A 423 25.62 -25.55 -20.65
C PRO A 423 24.50 -26.40 -20.04
N ARG A 424 23.56 -26.78 -20.90
CA ARG A 424 22.50 -27.77 -20.67
C ARG A 424 23.15 -29.15 -20.46
N GLN A 425 22.79 -29.80 -19.36
CA GLN A 425 23.19 -31.18 -19.08
C GLN A 425 22.04 -32.09 -19.53
N ASP A 426 22.25 -32.80 -20.63
CA ASP A 426 21.40 -33.90 -21.09
C ASP A 426 21.70 -35.12 -20.21
N ASN A 427 20.69 -35.63 -19.51
CA ASN A 427 20.74 -36.92 -18.84
C ASN A 427 20.30 -38.00 -19.83
N SER A 428 21.27 -38.77 -20.31
CA SER A 428 21.06 -40.12 -20.84
C SER A 428 21.84 -41.11 -19.99
N ASP A 429 21.12 -42.17 -19.61
CA ASP A 429 21.49 -43.40 -18.89
C ASP A 429 21.32 -43.43 -17.36
#